data_AF-A0AAE4I092-F1
#
_entry.id   AF-A0AAE4I092-F1
#
_cell.length_a   1.000
_cell.length_b   1.000
_cell.length_c   1.000
_cell.angle_alpha   90.00
_cell.angle_beta   90.00
_cell.angle_gamma   90.00
#
_symmetry.space_group_name_H-M   'P 1'
#
loop_
_entity.id
_entity.type
_entity.pdbx_description
1 polymer ?
#
loop_
_entity_poly.entity_id
_entity_poly.type
_entity_poly.pdbx_seq_one_letter_code
_entity_poly.pdbx_strand_id
1 'polypeptide(L)'
;MYLQDPLDAIILAKKLLKPNGLMIFQESAAVGSEGQNKLFPLHHYLQELIWNTVTYEGGNIHIGSELYSLFRKARLDVIDYKEELVIQTPETGSDLAWLANIMLPRIIKSGATTDKILDTGKLEKKLQEEIAQANTGFIRDTNFGICGVINQS
;
A
#
# COMPACT_ATOMS: atom_id res chain seq x y z
N MET A 1 -0.77 -9.07 -0.81
CA MET A 1 0.60 -8.55 -1.05
C MET A 1 1.74 -9.59 -1.10
N TYR A 2 1.91 -10.47 -0.10
CA TYR A 2 3.09 -11.38 0.02
C TYR A 2 2.89 -12.81 -0.51
N LEU A 3 1.86 -13.05 -1.32
CA LEU A 3 1.62 -14.37 -1.89
C LEU A 3 2.43 -14.52 -3.17
N GLN A 4 3.13 -15.65 -3.30
CA GLN A 4 3.92 -15.96 -4.49
C GLN A 4 3.04 -16.10 -5.74
N ASP A 5 1.87 -16.72 -5.60
CA ASP A 5 0.84 -16.77 -6.64
C ASP A 5 -0.53 -16.33 -6.04
N PRO A 6 -0.89 -15.04 -6.20
CA PRO A 6 -2.16 -14.53 -5.70
C PRO A 6 -3.37 -15.08 -6.46
N LEU A 7 -3.22 -15.48 -7.73
CA LEU A 7 -4.31 -16.05 -8.52
C LEU A 7 -4.69 -17.44 -7.99
N ASP A 8 -3.70 -18.29 -7.74
CA ASP A 8 -3.92 -19.61 -7.17
C ASP A 8 -4.59 -19.53 -5.80
N ALA A 9 -4.17 -18.58 -4.96
CA ALA A 9 -4.81 -18.33 -3.67
C ALA A 9 -6.29 -17.95 -3.82
N ILE A 10 -6.63 -17.09 -4.79
CA ILE A 10 -8.03 -16.74 -5.10
C ILE A 10 -8.81 -17.96 -5.57
N ILE A 11 -8.23 -18.77 -6.47
CA ILE A 11 -8.88 -19.98 -7.01
C ILE A 11 -9.16 -20.97 -5.88
N LEU A 12 -8.22 -21.16 -4.96
CA LEU A 12 -8.39 -22.04 -3.80
C LEU A 12 -9.43 -21.49 -2.82
N ALA A 13 -9.37 -20.20 -2.49
CA ALA A 13 -10.36 -19.57 -1.61
C ALA A 13 -11.78 -19.65 -2.19
N LYS A 14 -11.92 -19.51 -3.51
CA LYS A 14 -13.22 -19.61 -4.20
C LYS A 14 -13.88 -20.97 -3.98
N LYS A 15 -13.13 -22.06 -3.87
CA LYS A 15 -13.66 -23.41 -3.62
C LYS A 15 -14.33 -23.55 -2.24
N LEU A 16 -14.05 -22.63 -1.32
CA LEU A 16 -14.61 -22.62 0.03
C LEU A 16 -15.91 -21.81 0.14
N LEU A 17 -16.25 -21.04 -0.90
CA LEU A 17 -17.45 -20.22 -0.90
C LEU A 17 -18.71 -21.07 -1.10
N LYS A 18 -19.75 -20.75 -0.32
CA LYS A 18 -21.11 -21.26 -0.55
C LYS A 18 -21.69 -20.65 -1.84
N PRO A 19 -22.77 -21.22 -2.40
CA PRO A 19 -23.53 -20.57 -3.47
C PRO A 19 -23.87 -19.12 -3.11
N ASN A 20 -23.65 -18.19 -4.05
CA ASN A 20 -23.80 -16.74 -3.87
C ASN A 20 -22.88 -16.09 -2.82
N GLY A 21 -21.85 -16.81 -2.36
CA GLY A 21 -20.83 -16.26 -1.47
C GLY A 21 -20.03 -15.15 -2.15
N LEU A 22 -19.74 -14.10 -1.38
CA LEU A 22 -18.91 -12.98 -1.82
C LEU A 22 -17.46 -13.22 -1.43
N MET A 23 -16.55 -12.86 -2.34
CA MET A 23 -15.13 -12.70 -2.07
C MET A 23 -14.82 -11.21 -2.06
N ILE A 24 -14.32 -10.72 -0.93
CA ILE A 24 -14.03 -9.30 -0.73
C ILE A 24 -12.59 -9.16 -0.26
N PHE A 25 -11.79 -8.41 -1.02
CA PHE A 25 -10.41 -8.10 -0.65
C PHE A 25 -10.20 -6.60 -0.55
N GLN A 26 -9.28 -6.22 0.35
CA GLN A 26 -8.72 -4.89 0.46
C GLN A 26 -7.20 -5.02 0.43
N GLU A 27 -6.54 -4.26 -0.43
CA GLU A 27 -5.09 -4.17 -0.52
C GLU A 27 -4.67 -2.73 -0.77
N SER A 28 -3.41 -2.42 -0.52
CA SER A 28 -2.81 -1.13 -0.89
C SER A 28 -1.80 -1.34 -2.02
N ALA A 29 -1.53 -0.31 -2.80
CA ALA A 29 -0.43 -0.29 -3.76
C ALA A 29 0.43 0.96 -3.62
N ALA A 30 1.71 0.82 -3.94
CA ALA A 30 2.60 1.95 -4.08
C ALA A 30 2.10 2.90 -5.19
N VAL A 31 2.24 4.20 -4.95
CA VAL A 31 1.86 5.25 -5.91
C VAL A 31 3.12 5.92 -6.45
N GLY A 32 3.10 6.26 -7.73
CA GLY A 32 4.14 7.08 -8.35
C GLY A 32 4.13 8.50 -7.77
N SER A 33 5.28 8.99 -7.34
CA SER A 33 5.46 10.26 -6.63
C SER A 33 5.73 11.45 -7.55
N GLU A 34 5.32 11.39 -8.83
CA GLU A 34 5.69 12.40 -9.82
C GLU A 34 5.34 13.81 -9.33
N GLY A 35 6.37 14.63 -9.14
CA GLY A 35 6.24 16.01 -8.66
C GLY A 35 6.12 16.18 -7.15
N GLN A 36 5.80 15.14 -6.38
CA GLN A 36 5.68 15.23 -4.91
C GLN A 36 7.03 15.24 -4.20
N ASN A 37 8.04 14.60 -4.77
CA ASN A 37 9.39 14.53 -4.19
C ASN A 37 10.04 15.91 -3.95
N LYS A 38 9.68 16.93 -4.71
CA LYS A 38 10.17 18.31 -4.53
C LYS A 38 9.46 19.04 -3.38
N LEU A 39 8.19 18.74 -3.16
CA LEU A 39 7.36 19.39 -2.13
C LEU A 39 7.47 18.66 -0.78
N PHE A 40 7.63 17.34 -0.82
CA PHE A 40 7.66 16.47 0.35
C PHE A 40 8.86 15.51 0.31
N PRO A 41 10.11 16.01 0.29
CA PRO A 41 11.30 15.16 0.16
C PRO A 41 11.42 14.12 1.27
N LEU A 42 11.07 14.46 2.53
CA LEU A 42 11.14 13.52 3.65
C LEU A 42 10.01 12.49 3.61
N HIS A 43 8.75 12.90 3.34
CA HIS A 43 7.65 11.93 3.18
C HIS A 43 7.94 10.96 2.05
N HIS A 44 8.40 11.48 0.91
CA HIS A 44 8.71 10.66 -0.24
C HIS A 44 9.83 9.66 0.05
N TYR A 45 10.92 10.11 0.68
CA TYR A 45 12.00 9.21 1.10
C TYR A 45 11.52 8.08 2.00
N LEU A 46 10.69 8.38 3.01
CA LEU A 46 10.15 7.35 3.92
C LEU A 46 9.19 6.39 3.21
N GLN A 47 8.32 6.92 2.34
CA GLN A 47 7.39 6.13 1.53
C GLN A 47 8.16 5.16 0.62
N GLU A 48 9.20 5.62 -0.07
CA GLU A 48 10.07 4.77 -0.89
C GLU A 48 10.76 3.72 -0.04
N LEU A 49 11.31 4.09 1.12
CA LEU A 49 11.97 3.16 2.02
C LEU A 49 11.04 2.02 2.47
N ILE A 50 9.79 2.36 2.79
CA ILE A 50 8.74 1.41 3.16
C ILE A 50 8.43 0.46 1.99
N TRP A 51 8.14 0.99 0.79
CA TRP A 51 7.78 0.16 -0.37
C TRP A 51 8.96 -0.66 -0.92
N ASN A 52 10.18 -0.14 -0.85
CA ASN A 52 11.40 -0.88 -1.17
C ASN A 52 11.60 -2.04 -0.21
N THR A 53 11.31 -1.86 1.08
CA THR A 53 11.36 -2.95 2.07
C THR A 53 10.38 -4.07 1.70
N VAL A 54 9.14 -3.72 1.36
CA VAL A 54 8.15 -4.70 0.88
C VAL A 54 8.66 -5.45 -0.36
N THR A 55 9.24 -4.72 -1.31
CA THR A 55 9.79 -5.30 -2.54
C THR A 55 10.94 -6.26 -2.27
N TYR A 56 11.89 -5.89 -1.41
CA TYR A 56 13.02 -6.75 -1.04
C TYR A 56 12.61 -8.00 -0.25
N GLU A 57 11.48 -7.94 0.45
CA GLU A 57 10.86 -9.10 1.09
C GLU A 57 10.06 -9.98 0.10
N GLY A 58 10.02 -9.63 -1.19
CA GLY A 58 9.30 -10.35 -2.23
C GLY A 58 7.81 -10.03 -2.32
N GLY A 59 7.35 -8.97 -1.64
CA GLY A 59 5.98 -8.49 -1.74
C GLY A 59 5.71 -7.79 -3.06
N ASN A 60 4.51 -8.02 -3.63
CA ASN A 60 4.07 -7.29 -4.81
C ASN A 60 3.43 -5.94 -4.39
N ILE A 61 4.16 -4.84 -4.58
CA ILE A 61 3.69 -3.48 -4.25
C ILE A 61 2.61 -2.94 -5.19
N HIS A 62 2.30 -3.66 -6.28
CA HIS A 62 1.26 -3.29 -7.25
C HIS A 62 -0.01 -4.14 -7.11
N ILE A 63 -0.05 -5.07 -6.16
CA ILE A 63 -1.12 -6.08 -6.02
C ILE A 63 -2.53 -5.47 -6.01
N GLY A 64 -2.71 -4.31 -5.39
CA GLY A 64 -4.00 -3.62 -5.32
C GLY A 64 -4.56 -3.31 -6.72
N SER A 65 -3.73 -2.77 -7.61
CA SER A 65 -4.12 -2.47 -8.99
C SER A 65 -4.35 -3.71 -9.85
N GLU A 66 -3.78 -4.85 -9.46
CA GLU A 66 -3.93 -6.12 -10.17
C GLU A 66 -5.23 -6.87 -9.81
N LEU A 67 -5.88 -6.51 -8.69
CA LEU A 67 -7.04 -7.21 -8.12
C LEU A 67 -8.17 -7.44 -9.14
N TYR A 68 -8.50 -6.42 -9.94
CA TYR A 68 -9.53 -6.55 -10.96
C TYR A 68 -9.19 -7.67 -11.95
N SER A 69 -7.96 -7.66 -12.47
CA SER A 69 -7.49 -8.67 -13.42
C SER A 69 -7.46 -10.07 -12.80
N LEU A 70 -7.05 -10.17 -11.53
CA LEU A 70 -6.97 -11.43 -10.79
C LEU A 70 -8.37 -12.03 -10.57
N PHE A 71 -9.36 -11.24 -10.17
CA PHE A 71 -10.75 -11.70 -10.02
C PHE A 71 -11.34 -12.18 -11.34
N ARG A 72 -11.09 -11.46 -12.45
CA ARG A 72 -11.55 -11.88 -13.78
C ARG A 72 -10.89 -13.19 -14.23
N LYS A 73 -9.58 -13.34 -14.03
CA LYS A 73 -8.84 -14.59 -14.33
C LYS A 73 -9.35 -15.77 -13.49
N ALA A 74 -9.73 -15.52 -12.24
CA ALA A 74 -10.33 -16.51 -11.36
C ALA A 74 -11.80 -16.85 -11.68
N ARG A 75 -12.37 -16.25 -12.73
CA ARG A 75 -13.80 -16.39 -13.11
C ARG A 75 -14.75 -15.97 -11.98
N LEU A 76 -14.43 -14.86 -11.32
CA LEU A 76 -15.37 -14.15 -10.46
C LEU A 76 -16.01 -13.01 -11.26
N ASP A 77 -17.30 -12.80 -11.06
CA ASP A 77 -17.96 -11.59 -11.53
C ASP A 77 -17.73 -10.49 -10.51
N VAL A 78 -17.12 -9.41 -10.96
CA VAL A 78 -16.78 -8.26 -10.11
C VAL A 78 -18.04 -7.41 -9.93
N ILE A 79 -18.48 -7.28 -8.69
CA ILE A 79 -19.68 -6.53 -8.31
C ILE A 79 -19.32 -5.08 -7.97
N ASP A 80 -18.20 -4.87 -7.29
CA ASP A 80 -17.70 -3.55 -6.92
C ASP A 80 -16.17 -3.56 -7.00
N TYR A 81 -15.60 -2.45 -7.46
CA TYR A 81 -14.16 -2.22 -7.50
C TYR A 81 -13.90 -0.73 -7.29
N LYS A 82 -13.10 -0.41 -6.28
CA LYS A 82 -12.80 0.95 -5.85
C LYS A 82 -11.32 1.14 -5.72
N GLU A 83 -10.90 2.34 -6.10
CA GLU A 83 -9.55 2.85 -5.97
C GLU A 83 -9.64 4.21 -5.27
N GLU A 84 -8.95 4.34 -4.14
CA GLU A 84 -9.01 5.54 -3.29
C GLU A 84 -7.60 6.00 -2.93
N LEU A 85 -7.25 7.22 -3.33
CA LEU A 85 -5.99 7.84 -2.93
C LEU A 85 -6.03 8.18 -1.44
N VAL A 86 -5.01 7.75 -0.71
CA VAL A 86 -4.78 8.14 0.68
C VAL A 86 -3.96 9.42 0.68
N ILE A 87 -4.59 10.51 1.10
CA ILE A 87 -3.98 11.84 1.13
C ILE A 87 -3.76 12.26 2.59
N GLN A 88 -2.55 12.72 2.87
CA GLN A 88 -2.15 13.34 4.14
C GLN A 88 -2.14 14.85 3.97
N THR A 89 -2.62 15.56 4.98
CA THR A 89 -2.71 17.03 5.05
C THR A 89 -2.15 17.53 6.37
N PRO A 90 -1.90 18.85 6.53
CA PRO A 90 -1.47 19.40 7.82
C PRO A 90 -2.41 19.08 8.99
N GLU A 91 -3.72 19.03 8.74
CA GLU A 91 -4.75 18.76 9.77
C GLU A 91 -4.82 17.28 10.15
N THR A 92 -4.53 16.39 9.21
CA THR A 92 -4.56 14.93 9.42
C THR A 92 -3.20 14.40 9.88
N GLY A 93 -2.12 15.13 9.61
CA GLY A 93 -0.76 14.75 9.91
C GLY A 93 -0.24 13.63 8.99
N SER A 94 0.93 13.09 9.35
CA SER A 94 1.52 11.94 8.66
C SER A 94 1.74 10.76 9.62
N ASP A 95 1.27 9.59 9.21
CA ASP A 95 1.53 8.32 9.89
C ASP A 95 2.90 7.70 9.53
N LEU A 96 3.64 8.31 8.59
CA LEU A 96 4.88 7.73 8.05
C LEU A 96 5.97 7.57 9.11
N ALA A 97 6.06 8.48 10.09
CA ALA A 97 7.01 8.32 11.19
C ALA A 97 6.69 7.08 12.04
N TRP A 98 5.41 6.89 12.39
CA TRP A 98 4.96 5.72 13.12
C TRP A 98 5.20 4.43 12.33
N LEU A 99 4.84 4.44 11.04
CA LEU A 99 5.01 3.28 10.18
C LEU A 99 6.49 2.95 9.96
N ALA A 100 7.35 3.94 9.73
CA ALA A 100 8.79 3.75 9.61
C ALA A 100 9.39 3.16 10.90
N ASN A 101 8.91 3.56 12.08
CA ASN A 101 9.34 3.00 13.36
C ASN A 101 8.95 1.53 13.50
N ILE A 102 7.72 1.16 13.11
CA ILE A 102 7.27 -0.24 13.11
C ILE A 102 8.06 -1.07 12.11
N MET A 103 8.35 -0.50 10.93
CA MET A 103 9.07 -1.19 9.87
C MET A 103 10.58 -1.19 10.04
N LEU A 104 11.14 -0.43 11.00
CA LEU A 104 12.58 -0.31 11.20
C LEU A 104 13.32 -1.65 11.26
N PRO A 105 12.89 -2.67 12.04
CA PRO A 105 13.56 -3.97 12.05
C PRO A 105 13.57 -4.65 10.68
N ARG A 106 12.50 -4.47 9.89
CA ARG A 106 12.34 -5.03 8.55
C ARG A 106 13.20 -4.29 7.54
N ILE A 107 13.22 -2.96 7.60
CA ILE A 107 14.07 -2.07 6.79
C ILE A 107 15.55 -2.44 6.96
N ILE A 108 16.00 -2.62 8.20
CA ILE A 108 17.38 -3.04 8.49
C ILE A 108 17.65 -4.44 7.94
N LYS A 109 16.74 -5.38 8.16
CA LYS A 109 16.90 -6.78 7.72
C LYS A 109 16.90 -6.94 6.21
N SER A 110 16.05 -6.18 5.50
CA SER A 110 15.95 -6.21 4.05
C SER A 110 17.14 -5.53 3.35
N GLY A 111 17.92 -4.74 4.10
CA GLY A 111 19.01 -3.94 3.54
C GLY A 111 18.52 -2.72 2.78
N ALA A 112 17.27 -2.29 2.99
CA ALA A 112 16.70 -1.16 2.27
C ALA A 112 17.40 0.18 2.56
N THR A 113 18.09 0.28 3.70
CA THR A 113 19.03 1.37 3.98
C THR A 113 20.05 0.97 5.04
N THR A 114 21.20 1.64 5.05
CA THR A 114 22.17 1.64 6.16
C THR A 114 22.07 2.93 7.00
N ASP A 115 21.20 3.85 6.61
CA ASP A 115 21.11 5.18 7.22
C ASP A 115 20.46 5.13 8.60
N LYS A 116 21.15 5.74 9.57
CA LYS A 116 20.61 6.06 10.90
C LYS A 116 19.60 7.21 10.88
N ILE A 117 19.07 7.58 9.69
CA ILE A 117 18.12 8.70 9.51
C ILE A 117 16.84 8.51 10.36
N LEU A 118 16.54 7.26 10.74
CA LEU A 118 15.45 6.92 11.64
C LEU A 118 15.80 7.20 13.12
N ASP A 119 16.30 8.40 13.42
CA ASP A 119 16.22 8.95 14.79
C ASP A 119 14.75 9.29 15.07
N THR A 120 14.05 8.26 15.54
CA THR A 120 12.60 8.19 15.65
C THR A 120 12.01 9.32 16.49
N GLY A 121 12.78 9.84 17.46
CA GLY A 121 12.34 10.90 18.37
C GLY A 121 12.14 12.27 17.73
N LYS A 122 12.67 12.50 16.51
CA LYS A 122 12.53 13.78 15.79
C LYS A 122 11.84 13.65 14.44
N LEU A 123 11.61 12.44 13.97
CA LEU A 123 11.08 12.18 12.62
C LEU A 123 9.66 12.72 12.45
N GLU A 124 8.79 12.47 13.43
CA GLU A 124 7.40 12.93 13.42
C GLU A 124 7.32 14.46 13.31
N LYS A 125 8.09 15.18 14.14
CA LYS A 125 8.13 16.65 14.10
C LYS A 125 8.59 17.17 12.73
N LYS A 126 9.60 16.55 12.11
CA LYS A 126 10.09 16.96 10.78
C LYS A 126 9.05 16.74 9.69
N LEU A 127 8.31 15.63 9.73
CA LEU A 127 7.21 15.39 8.79
C LEU A 127 6.08 16.41 8.97
N GLN A 128 5.72 16.72 10.23
CA GLN A 128 4.72 17.74 10.52
C GLN A 128 5.14 19.14 10.02
N GLU A 129 6.41 19.50 10.18
CA GLU A 129 6.96 20.75 9.64
C GLU A 129 6.93 20.77 8.10
N GLU A 130 7.30 19.66 7.44
CA GLU A 130 7.29 19.55 5.97
C GLU A 130 5.87 19.67 5.40
N ILE A 131 4.91 18.92 5.96
CA ILE A 131 3.53 18.93 5.46
C ILE A 131 2.86 20.29 5.67
N ALA A 132 3.12 20.95 6.80
CA ALA A 132 2.60 22.28 7.10
C ALA A 132 3.16 23.36 6.15
N GLN A 133 4.39 23.21 5.64
CA GLN A 133 5.01 24.16 4.72
C GLN A 133 4.52 24.03 3.27
N ALA A 134 4.09 22.83 2.84
CA ALA A 134 3.75 22.55 1.45
C ALA A 134 2.38 23.13 1.02
N ASN A 135 1.50 23.45 1.97
CA ASN A 135 0.15 24.00 1.72
C ASN A 135 -0.69 23.21 0.68
N THR A 136 -0.47 21.89 0.62
CA THR A 136 -1.17 20.94 -0.25
C THR A 136 -1.11 19.54 0.37
N GLY A 137 -1.84 18.58 -0.21
CA GLY A 137 -1.85 17.20 0.27
C GLY A 137 -0.69 16.36 -0.27
N PHE A 138 -0.13 15.48 0.57
CA PHE A 138 0.81 14.43 0.19
C PHE A 138 0.05 13.14 -0.13
N ILE A 139 0.35 12.48 -1.25
CA ILE A 139 -0.27 11.19 -1.60
C ILE A 139 0.57 10.07 -0.98
N ARG A 140 0.01 9.41 0.04
CA ARG A 140 0.67 8.34 0.78
C ARG A 140 0.65 7.03 -0.03
N ASP A 141 -0.50 6.59 -0.50
CA ASP A 141 -0.66 5.39 -1.32
C ASP A 141 -2.06 5.36 -1.91
N THR A 142 -2.37 4.26 -2.59
CA THR A 142 -3.71 3.98 -3.07
C THR A 142 -4.24 2.74 -2.35
N ASN A 143 -5.44 2.85 -1.82
CA ASN A 143 -6.21 1.72 -1.32
C ASN A 143 -7.13 1.19 -2.42
N PHE A 144 -7.19 -0.13 -2.52
CA PHE A 144 -8.03 -0.85 -3.45
C PHE A 144 -9.00 -1.74 -2.68
N GLY A 145 -10.27 -1.65 -3.04
CA GLY A 145 -11.32 -2.55 -2.56
C GLY A 145 -11.96 -3.27 -3.74
N ILE A 146 -12.17 -4.58 -3.62
CA ILE A 146 -12.85 -5.36 -4.65
C ILE A 146 -13.83 -6.36 -4.03
N CYS A 147 -14.99 -6.50 -4.65
CA CYS A 147 -16.01 -7.48 -4.30
C CYS A 147 -16.36 -8.30 -5.55
N GLY A 148 -16.36 -9.62 -5.42
CA GLY A 148 -16.75 -10.54 -6.49
C GLY A 148 -17.59 -11.71 -6.00
N VAL A 149 -18.32 -12.30 -6.93
CA VAL A 149 -19.14 -13.51 -6.71
C VAL A 149 -18.76 -14.59 -7.70
N ILE A 150 -19.02 -15.85 -7.36
CA ILE A 150 -18.84 -16.97 -8.29
C ILE A 150 -19.70 -16.72 -9.53
N ASN A 151 -19.06 -16.70 -10.70
CA ASN A 151 -19.77 -16.63 -11.98
C ASN A 151 -20.65 -17.87 -12.15
N GLN A 152 -21.95 -17.66 -12.27
CA GLN A 152 -22.93 -18.70 -12.56
C GLN A 152 -22.97 -18.95 -14.08
N SER A 153 -21.89 -19.48 -14.64
CA SER A 153 -21.84 -19.95 -16.03
C SER A 153 -21.89 -21.47 -16.11
#